data_AF-A0A9P5LM36-F1
#
_entry.id   AF-A0A9P5LM36-F1
#
_cell.length_a   1.000
_cell.length_b   1.000
_cell.length_c   1.000
_cell.angle_alpha   90.00
_cell.angle_beta   90.00
_cell.angle_gamma   90.00
#
_symmetry.space_group_name_H-M   'P 1'
#
loop_
_entity.id
_entity.type
_entity.pdbx_description
1 polymer ?
#
loop_
_entity_poly.entity_id
_entity_poly.type
_entity_poly.pdbx_seq_one_letter_code
_entity_poly.pdbx_strand_id
1 'polypeptide(L)'
;MIPNAPNSSKRWMQEHSNSLGGFNLREICLPSSHDAGTYRKEFGTSFGTEGNVLTQTKSIYEQLELGVRFFDIRPTLAVPPGKNEGTWNCGHYTGEGADKIGWQGASCAPLRDVISDINQFTKENEELIILNITHIYHIKIRGPTDSSLEPLVSSQFDELFDILAKLDHRFLMRNSPAEGKQVQNYTLNEFIGNKRAAVVVIIEQHVAKHALRESIVKRGFWPSETLTGKPYLFLRDHSVTRMQSTTDAIHSTIDFFGVFGGNSKSVLSLAEAEQRKRFPWVLQEMIKGGLDFSVISMDRIETPDLFTFCLAISLKRYSNGRTIAVYGGTVITNSRVISDIEEAIRNGKPYAVNNTNFTDTWQNMPKSCAVLYDHNGRTKGRFAREGDYLHFEQDILSVRYGGKDVLTNKLYLKLLMAMENKEGYPTTNESLSPQGDPDKGVVKTCSISFRRSNERDVQEKNFREGDVIRF
;
A
#
# COMPACT_ATOMS: atom_id res chain seq x y z
N MET A 1 -17.13 -12.62 5.22
CA MET A 1 -16.97 -11.95 6.53
C MET A 1 -15.79 -12.55 7.22
N ILE A 2 -14.87 -11.71 7.70
CA ILE A 2 -13.72 -12.14 8.47
C ILE A 2 -14.22 -12.41 9.90
N PRO A 3 -14.19 -13.67 10.39
CA PRO A 3 -14.67 -13.95 11.73
C PRO A 3 -13.84 -13.15 12.76
N ASN A 4 -14.50 -12.29 13.53
CA ASN A 4 -13.94 -11.60 14.69
C ASN A 4 -12.75 -10.66 14.42
N ALA A 5 -12.77 -9.89 13.33
CA ALA A 5 -11.80 -8.80 13.18
C ALA A 5 -11.82 -7.87 14.42
N PRO A 6 -10.68 -7.62 15.08
CA PRO A 6 -10.61 -6.86 16.32
C PRO A 6 -10.87 -5.37 16.09
N ASN A 7 -11.28 -4.69 17.15
CA ASN A 7 -11.45 -3.23 17.12
C ASN A 7 -10.13 -2.52 16.77
N SER A 8 -8.98 -3.10 17.14
CA SER A 8 -7.67 -2.55 16.82
C SER A 8 -7.38 -2.43 15.33
N SER A 9 -8.14 -3.12 14.47
CA SER A 9 -8.09 -2.92 13.02
C SER A 9 -9.30 -2.18 12.47
N LYS A 10 -10.51 -2.44 12.98
CA LYS A 10 -11.73 -1.76 12.50
C LYS A 10 -11.82 -0.29 12.93
N ARG A 11 -11.18 0.09 14.04
CA ARG A 11 -11.27 1.42 14.66
C ARG A 11 -9.90 2.02 14.95
N TRP A 12 -8.90 1.64 14.16
CA TRP A 12 -7.52 1.97 14.47
C TRP A 12 -7.24 3.47 14.50
N MET A 13 -7.89 4.28 13.65
CA MET A 13 -7.70 5.72 13.68
C MET A 13 -8.30 6.35 14.94
N GLN A 14 -9.48 5.88 15.38
CA GLN A 14 -10.08 6.30 16.64
C GLN A 14 -9.26 5.87 17.87
N GLU A 15 -8.82 4.62 17.90
CA GLU A 15 -8.00 4.08 19.02
C GLU A 15 -6.68 4.84 19.18
N HIS A 16 -6.12 5.34 18.08
CA HIS A 16 -4.88 6.11 18.07
C HIS A 16 -5.10 7.62 17.95
N SER A 17 -6.32 8.13 18.18
CA SER A 17 -6.66 9.56 18.05
C SER A 17 -5.80 10.47 18.94
N ASN A 18 -5.40 10.01 20.13
CA ASN A 18 -4.48 10.76 20.99
C ASN A 18 -3.08 10.93 20.39
N SER A 19 -2.64 9.95 19.59
CA SER A 19 -1.32 9.95 18.98
C SER A 19 -1.34 10.51 17.56
N LEU A 20 -2.40 10.28 16.79
CA LEU A 20 -2.48 10.61 15.36
C LEU A 20 -3.47 11.74 15.04
N GLY A 21 -4.39 12.06 15.95
CA GLY A 21 -5.50 12.97 15.71
C GLY A 21 -5.08 14.38 15.28
N GLY A 22 -3.95 14.86 15.80
CA GLY A 22 -3.40 16.18 15.48
C GLY A 22 -2.59 16.23 14.18
N PHE A 23 -2.29 15.10 13.54
CA PHE A 23 -1.48 15.07 12.32
C PHE A 23 -2.33 15.26 11.07
N ASN A 24 -1.75 15.95 10.09
CA ASN A 24 -2.36 16.07 8.78
C ASN A 24 -2.44 14.71 8.10
N LEU A 25 -3.38 14.53 7.19
CA LEU A 25 -3.55 13.28 6.47
C LEU A 25 -2.27 12.85 5.71
N ARG A 26 -1.52 13.78 5.12
CA ARG A 26 -0.21 13.47 4.48
C ARG A 26 0.84 12.90 5.45
N GLU A 27 0.67 13.16 6.75
CA GLU A 27 1.57 12.74 7.81
C GLU A 27 1.18 11.40 8.44
N ILE A 28 0.08 10.79 7.99
CA ILE A 28 -0.36 9.46 8.38
C ILE A 28 -0.13 8.53 7.19
N CYS A 29 0.45 7.37 7.45
CA CYS A 29 0.63 6.34 6.43
C CYS A 29 -0.65 5.49 6.39
N LEU A 30 -1.37 5.50 5.27
CA LEU A 30 -2.63 4.78 5.09
C LEU A 30 -2.42 3.47 4.32
N PRO A 31 -3.02 2.36 4.79
CA PRO A 31 -3.13 1.14 4.00
C PRO A 31 -4.11 1.36 2.84
N SER A 32 -3.66 1.08 1.61
CA SER A 32 -4.39 1.31 0.36
C SER A 32 -4.58 0.03 -0.44
N SER A 33 -5.77 -0.10 -1.02
CA SER A 33 -6.12 -1.18 -1.94
C SER A 33 -6.16 -0.65 -3.37
N HIS A 34 -5.32 -1.24 -4.21
CA HIS A 34 -5.29 -0.97 -5.65
C HIS A 34 -6.37 -1.81 -6.35
N ASP A 35 -7.08 -1.20 -7.31
CA ASP A 35 -8.20 -1.85 -8.03
C ASP A 35 -9.19 -2.55 -7.09
N ALA A 36 -9.56 -1.84 -6.02
CA ALA A 36 -10.11 -2.46 -4.81
C ALA A 36 -11.42 -3.23 -5.01
N GLY A 37 -12.20 -2.84 -6.02
CA GLY A 37 -13.47 -3.48 -6.39
C GLY A 37 -13.35 -4.72 -7.28
N THR A 38 -12.13 -5.19 -7.56
CA THR A 38 -11.87 -6.33 -8.47
C THR A 38 -11.68 -7.65 -7.71
N TYR A 39 -12.53 -7.90 -6.70
CA TYR A 39 -12.52 -9.16 -5.92
C TYR A 39 -13.51 -10.22 -6.41
N ARG A 40 -14.37 -9.85 -7.36
CA ARG A 40 -15.35 -10.76 -7.98
C ARG A 40 -15.56 -10.30 -9.41
N LYS A 41 -15.48 -11.24 -10.36
CA LYS A 41 -15.81 -11.00 -11.77
C LYS A 41 -17.31 -11.23 -11.99
N GLU A 42 -17.99 -10.30 -12.66
CA GLU A 42 -19.41 -10.42 -13.03
C GLU A 42 -19.53 -10.88 -14.49
N PHE A 43 -19.02 -10.07 -15.41
CA PHE A 43 -19.04 -10.34 -16.84
C PHE A 43 -17.92 -9.56 -17.54
N GLY A 44 -17.52 -9.99 -18.73
CA GLY A 44 -16.43 -9.35 -19.45
C GLY A 44 -16.22 -9.95 -20.83
N THR A 45 -15.12 -9.55 -21.47
CA THR A 45 -14.68 -10.16 -22.71
C THR A 45 -14.00 -11.51 -22.46
N SER A 46 -13.77 -12.28 -23.50
CA SER A 46 -13.07 -13.57 -23.44
C SER A 46 -11.67 -13.47 -22.86
N PHE A 47 -10.98 -12.35 -23.09
CA PHE A 47 -9.64 -12.13 -22.55
C PHE A 47 -9.62 -11.43 -21.19
N GLY A 48 -10.76 -11.01 -20.64
CA GLY A 48 -10.87 -10.55 -19.25
C GLY A 48 -11.10 -11.74 -18.31
N THR A 49 -10.10 -12.60 -18.10
CA THR A 49 -10.22 -13.76 -17.21
C THR A 49 -10.05 -13.36 -15.76
N GLU A 50 -10.48 -14.19 -14.80
CA GLU A 50 -10.20 -13.91 -13.38
C GLU A 50 -8.70 -13.76 -13.10
N GLY A 51 -7.87 -14.50 -13.83
CA GLY A 51 -6.41 -14.48 -13.67
C GLY A 51 -5.77 -13.13 -14.02
N ASN A 52 -6.38 -12.32 -14.90
CA ASN A 52 -5.84 -11.02 -15.30
C ASN A 52 -6.69 -9.83 -14.86
N VAL A 53 -7.91 -10.07 -14.35
CA VAL A 53 -8.81 -9.02 -13.87
C VAL A 53 -8.80 -8.87 -12.35
N LEU A 54 -8.75 -9.98 -11.60
CA LEU A 54 -8.91 -9.90 -10.15
C LEU A 54 -7.61 -9.48 -9.49
N THR A 55 -7.61 -8.31 -8.84
CA THR A 55 -6.47 -7.83 -8.06
C THR A 55 -6.66 -8.03 -6.56
N GLN A 56 -7.90 -8.29 -6.11
CA GLN A 56 -8.23 -8.51 -4.70
C GLN A 56 -8.92 -9.85 -4.48
N THR A 57 -8.87 -10.36 -3.25
CA THR A 57 -9.57 -11.60 -2.84
C THR A 57 -10.67 -11.34 -1.80
N LYS A 58 -10.81 -10.09 -1.36
CA LYS A 58 -11.69 -9.67 -0.26
C LYS A 58 -12.63 -8.58 -0.72
N SER A 59 -13.86 -8.58 -0.21
CA SER A 59 -14.81 -7.48 -0.47
C SER A 59 -14.32 -6.16 0.14
N ILE A 60 -14.94 -5.04 -0.21
CA ILE A 60 -14.58 -3.73 0.38
C ILE A 60 -14.77 -3.76 1.90
N TYR A 61 -15.86 -4.37 2.37
CA TYR A 61 -16.10 -4.54 3.80
C TYR A 61 -14.98 -5.34 4.49
N GLU A 62 -14.58 -6.46 3.91
CA GLU A 62 -13.49 -7.29 4.48
C GLU A 62 -12.12 -6.58 4.42
N GLN A 63 -11.86 -5.78 3.38
CA GLN A 63 -10.65 -4.95 3.31
C GLN A 63 -10.66 -3.85 4.39
N LEU A 64 -11.81 -3.23 4.66
CA LEU A 64 -12.00 -2.28 5.78
C LEU A 64 -11.76 -2.95 7.13
N GLU A 65 -12.23 -4.19 7.31
CA GLU A 65 -11.99 -5.00 8.52
C GLU A 65 -10.50 -5.32 8.73
N LEU A 66 -9.71 -5.42 7.65
CA LEU A 66 -8.24 -5.59 7.69
C LEU A 66 -7.47 -4.27 7.85
N GLY A 67 -8.17 -3.15 8.01
CA GLY A 67 -7.59 -1.85 8.34
C GLY A 67 -7.38 -0.91 7.14
N VAL A 68 -7.71 -1.33 5.91
CA VAL A 68 -7.59 -0.49 4.70
C VAL A 68 -8.47 0.76 4.83
N ARG A 69 -7.97 1.92 4.39
CA ARG A 69 -8.71 3.20 4.47
C ARG A 69 -8.62 4.06 3.21
N PHE A 70 -7.82 3.64 2.23
CA PHE A 70 -7.72 4.29 0.93
C PHE A 70 -8.03 3.26 -0.16
N PHE A 71 -8.98 3.57 -1.03
CA PHE A 71 -9.45 2.64 -2.07
C PHE A 71 -9.36 3.29 -3.45
N ASP A 72 -8.65 2.64 -4.37
CA ASP A 72 -8.76 2.93 -5.79
C ASP A 72 -10.00 2.21 -6.34
N ILE A 73 -11.03 2.99 -6.69
CA ILE A 73 -12.29 2.50 -7.23
C ILE A 73 -12.38 2.97 -8.67
N ARG A 74 -12.60 2.04 -9.59
CA ARG A 74 -12.65 2.31 -11.03
C ARG A 74 -14.03 2.02 -11.61
N PRO A 75 -14.99 2.97 -11.55
CA PRO A 75 -16.33 2.75 -12.08
C PRO A 75 -16.30 2.56 -13.59
N THR A 76 -16.97 1.51 -14.06
CA THR A 76 -17.20 1.24 -15.47
C THR A 76 -18.70 1.02 -15.66
N LEU A 77 -19.31 1.85 -16.51
CA LEU A 77 -20.63 1.59 -17.05
C LEU A 77 -20.47 0.56 -18.17
N ALA A 78 -20.74 -0.70 -17.89
CA ALA A 78 -20.55 -1.75 -18.87
C ALA A 78 -21.90 -2.29 -19.37
N VAL A 79 -22.05 -2.33 -20.69
CA VAL A 79 -23.20 -2.92 -21.38
C VAL A 79 -22.83 -4.35 -21.82
N PRO A 80 -23.44 -5.40 -21.22
CA PRO A 80 -23.13 -6.77 -21.59
C PRO A 80 -23.75 -7.15 -22.95
N PRO A 81 -23.26 -8.23 -23.59
CA PRO A 81 -23.78 -8.69 -24.89
C PRO A 81 -25.30 -8.92 -24.86
N GLY A 82 -25.98 -8.42 -25.90
CA GLY A 82 -27.43 -8.56 -26.04
C GLY A 82 -28.26 -7.67 -25.11
N LYS A 83 -27.65 -6.73 -24.38
CA LYS A 83 -28.34 -5.69 -23.61
C LYS A 83 -28.18 -4.32 -24.24
N ASN A 84 -29.13 -3.44 -23.94
CA ASN A 84 -29.14 -2.05 -24.39
C ASN A 84 -28.77 -1.06 -23.27
N GLU A 85 -28.81 -1.51 -22.02
CA GLU A 85 -28.51 -0.70 -20.84
C GLU A 85 -27.33 -1.32 -20.08
N GLY A 86 -26.46 -0.44 -19.59
CA GLY A 86 -25.30 -0.83 -18.81
C GLY A 86 -25.57 -0.78 -17.31
N THR A 87 -24.65 -1.32 -16.54
CA THR A 87 -24.65 -1.18 -15.08
C THR A 87 -23.30 -0.65 -14.60
N TRP A 88 -23.33 0.20 -13.58
CA TRP A 88 -22.13 0.73 -12.94
C TRP A 88 -21.50 -0.33 -12.02
N ASN A 89 -20.35 -0.84 -12.44
CA ASN A 89 -19.54 -1.81 -11.70
C ASN A 89 -18.13 -1.23 -11.51
N CYS A 90 -17.34 -1.81 -10.62
CA CYS A 90 -15.89 -1.66 -10.71
C CYS A 90 -15.40 -2.39 -11.97
N GLY A 91 -14.36 -1.90 -12.63
CA GLY A 91 -13.87 -2.51 -13.87
C GLY A 91 -12.35 -2.54 -13.97
N HIS A 92 -11.84 -3.58 -14.65
CA HIS A 92 -10.44 -3.69 -15.02
C HIS A 92 -10.37 -4.03 -16.51
N TYR A 93 -9.96 -3.07 -17.33
CA TYR A 93 -9.88 -3.20 -18.78
C TYR A 93 -8.54 -2.65 -19.31
N THR A 94 -7.97 -3.32 -20.31
CA THR A 94 -6.60 -3.13 -20.81
C THR A 94 -6.42 -1.92 -21.76
N GLY A 95 -7.46 -1.12 -22.00
CA GLY A 95 -7.48 -0.16 -23.11
C GLY A 95 -7.63 -0.83 -24.48
N GLU A 96 -7.62 -0.04 -25.57
CA GLU A 96 -7.58 -0.59 -26.93
C GLU A 96 -6.28 -1.37 -27.15
N GLY A 97 -6.38 -2.68 -27.40
CA GLY A 97 -5.22 -3.49 -27.76
C GLY A 97 -4.62 -3.03 -29.09
N ALA A 98 -3.28 -3.11 -29.21
CA ALA A 98 -2.53 -2.80 -30.44
C ALA A 98 -3.02 -3.58 -31.68
N ASP A 99 -3.75 -4.68 -31.48
CA ASP A 99 -4.14 -5.65 -32.50
C ASP A 99 -5.61 -5.55 -32.97
N LYS A 100 -6.27 -4.40 -32.80
CA LYS A 100 -7.68 -4.15 -33.23
C LYS A 100 -8.76 -5.03 -32.56
N ILE A 101 -8.43 -5.74 -31.48
CA ILE A 101 -9.36 -6.62 -30.75
C ILE A 101 -10.20 -5.89 -29.68
N GLY A 102 -10.41 -4.58 -29.82
CA GLY A 102 -11.23 -3.80 -28.88
C GLY A 102 -10.68 -3.75 -27.43
N TRP A 103 -11.53 -3.33 -26.49
CA TRP A 103 -11.22 -3.19 -25.07
C TRP A 103 -11.38 -4.52 -24.31
N GLN A 104 -10.27 -5.13 -23.89
CA GLN A 104 -10.32 -6.42 -23.20
C GLN A 104 -10.34 -6.24 -21.67
N GLY A 105 -11.07 -7.09 -20.96
CA GLY A 105 -11.21 -6.98 -19.51
C GLY A 105 -12.57 -7.40 -19.00
N ALA A 106 -12.87 -7.08 -17.74
CA ALA A 106 -14.16 -7.43 -17.16
C ALA A 106 -14.68 -6.41 -16.14
N SER A 107 -16.00 -6.38 -16.03
CA SER A 107 -16.75 -5.78 -14.96
C SER A 107 -16.71 -6.70 -13.75
N CYS A 108 -16.45 -6.08 -12.61
CA CYS A 108 -16.26 -6.70 -11.32
C CYS A 108 -17.39 -6.31 -10.37
N ALA A 109 -17.11 -6.14 -9.07
CA ALA A 109 -18.14 -5.87 -8.08
C ALA A 109 -19.02 -4.66 -8.47
N PRO A 110 -20.35 -4.78 -8.35
CA PRO A 110 -21.27 -3.66 -8.56
C PRO A 110 -20.93 -2.47 -7.65
N LEU A 111 -21.01 -1.24 -8.19
CA LEU A 111 -20.67 -0.05 -7.40
C LEU A 111 -21.62 0.13 -6.19
N ARG A 112 -22.85 -0.35 -6.30
CA ARG A 112 -23.81 -0.40 -5.18
C ARG A 112 -23.32 -1.29 -4.03
N ASP A 113 -22.60 -2.38 -4.32
CA ASP A 113 -22.07 -3.30 -3.30
C ASP A 113 -20.93 -2.59 -2.55
N VAL A 114 -20.06 -1.87 -3.28
CA VAL A 114 -19.02 -1.00 -2.68
C VAL A 114 -19.62 0.03 -1.70
N ILE A 115 -20.70 0.70 -2.11
CA ILE A 115 -21.40 1.69 -1.26
C ILE A 115 -22.02 1.01 -0.03
N SER A 116 -22.69 -0.13 -0.23
CA SER A 116 -23.29 -0.90 0.85
C SER A 116 -22.24 -1.32 1.88
N ASP A 117 -21.10 -1.84 1.43
CA ASP A 117 -19.99 -2.25 2.28
C ASP A 117 -19.46 -1.08 3.13
N ILE A 118 -19.27 0.10 2.52
CA ILE A 118 -18.78 1.29 3.22
C ILE A 118 -19.80 1.82 4.23
N ASN A 119 -21.08 1.92 3.85
CA ASN A 119 -22.14 2.40 4.74
C ASN A 119 -22.33 1.43 5.92
N GLN A 120 -22.28 0.12 5.65
CA GLN A 120 -22.34 -0.90 6.70
C GLN A 120 -21.19 -0.74 7.69
N PHE A 121 -19.96 -0.55 7.20
CA PHE A 121 -18.80 -0.38 8.05
C PHE A 121 -18.86 0.92 8.89
N THR A 122 -19.20 2.05 8.25
CA THR A 122 -19.22 3.37 8.90
C THR A 122 -20.36 3.56 9.89
N LYS A 123 -21.40 2.72 9.83
CA LYS A 123 -22.47 2.67 10.83
C LYS A 123 -21.97 2.37 12.24
N GLU A 124 -20.91 1.56 12.35
CA GLU A 124 -20.37 1.09 13.64
C GLU A 124 -18.95 1.60 13.91
N ASN A 125 -18.27 2.12 12.89
CA ASN A 125 -16.88 2.52 12.96
C ASN A 125 -16.71 3.97 12.50
N GLU A 126 -16.36 4.84 13.43
CA GLU A 126 -16.20 6.29 13.23
C GLU A 126 -14.87 6.62 12.56
N GLU A 127 -14.59 6.01 11.40
CA GLU A 127 -13.28 6.06 10.73
C GLU A 127 -13.32 6.95 9.48
N LEU A 128 -12.13 7.38 9.04
CA LEU A 128 -11.93 8.08 7.79
C LEU A 128 -11.75 7.08 6.65
N ILE A 129 -12.57 7.15 5.61
CA ILE A 129 -12.40 6.35 4.39
C ILE A 129 -12.19 7.30 3.20
N ILE A 130 -11.21 7.00 2.36
CA ILE A 130 -10.92 7.75 1.15
C ILE A 130 -11.17 6.87 -0.06
N LEU A 131 -12.05 7.34 -0.94
CA LEU A 131 -12.31 6.74 -2.24
C LEU A 131 -11.67 7.61 -3.31
N ASN A 132 -10.71 7.05 -4.03
CA ASN A 132 -10.15 7.64 -5.22
C ASN A 132 -10.90 7.04 -6.43
N ILE A 133 -11.80 7.83 -7.02
CA ILE A 133 -12.60 7.42 -8.17
C ILE A 133 -11.85 7.81 -9.45
N THR A 134 -11.32 6.81 -10.16
CA THR A 134 -10.51 7.00 -11.36
C THR A 134 -10.96 6.10 -12.51
N HIS A 135 -10.39 6.26 -13.70
CA HIS A 135 -10.59 5.37 -14.84
C HIS A 135 -12.08 5.12 -15.14
N ILE A 136 -12.86 6.21 -15.16
CA ILE A 136 -14.30 6.14 -15.37
C ILE A 136 -14.57 5.86 -16.85
N TYR A 137 -15.09 4.67 -17.16
CA TYR A 137 -15.31 4.23 -18.54
C TYR A 137 -16.77 3.87 -18.83
N HIS A 138 -17.15 3.97 -20.10
CA HIS A 138 -18.36 3.37 -20.64
C HIS A 138 -17.95 2.35 -21.70
N ILE A 139 -18.14 1.06 -21.40
CA ILE A 139 -17.69 -0.04 -22.26
C ILE A 139 -18.90 -0.79 -22.81
N LYS A 140 -19.00 -0.88 -24.13
CA LYS A 140 -20.03 -1.69 -24.79
C LYS A 140 -19.41 -2.99 -25.29
N ILE A 141 -19.85 -4.12 -24.76
CA ILE A 141 -19.39 -5.45 -25.17
C ILE A 141 -20.41 -6.01 -26.16
N ARG A 142 -20.04 -6.10 -27.44
CA ARG A 142 -20.90 -6.62 -28.52
C ARG A 142 -20.72 -8.12 -28.71
N GLY A 143 -19.52 -8.63 -28.41
CA GLY A 143 -19.19 -10.03 -28.55
C GLY A 143 -18.00 -10.44 -27.67
N PRO A 144 -17.57 -11.71 -27.78
CA PRO A 144 -16.51 -12.27 -26.93
C PRO A 144 -15.20 -11.48 -26.99
N THR A 145 -14.84 -10.96 -28.16
CA THR A 145 -13.64 -10.13 -28.40
C THR A 145 -13.97 -8.77 -29.02
N ASP A 146 -15.26 -8.41 -29.14
CA ASP A 146 -15.70 -7.15 -29.73
C ASP A 146 -16.27 -6.26 -28.62
N SER A 147 -15.53 -5.22 -28.30
CA SER A 147 -15.88 -4.21 -27.32
C SER A 147 -15.29 -2.86 -27.69
N SER A 148 -15.98 -1.80 -27.34
CA SER A 148 -15.51 -0.43 -27.55
C SER A 148 -15.72 0.43 -26.33
N LEU A 149 -14.84 1.43 -26.20
CA LEU A 149 -15.11 2.59 -25.36
C LEU A 149 -16.16 3.45 -26.06
N GLU A 150 -17.25 3.71 -25.36
CA GLU A 150 -18.29 4.64 -25.77
C GLU A 150 -18.09 5.97 -25.03
N PRO A 151 -18.43 7.11 -25.65
CA PRO A 151 -18.48 8.37 -24.92
C PRO A 151 -19.45 8.31 -23.74
N LEU A 152 -19.04 8.86 -22.60
CA LEU A 152 -19.96 9.13 -21.49
C LEU A 152 -20.74 10.42 -21.77
N VAL A 153 -22.06 10.38 -21.55
CA VAL A 153 -22.93 11.56 -21.65
C VAL A 153 -23.27 12.12 -20.26
N SER A 154 -23.71 13.38 -20.19
CA SER A 154 -24.00 14.06 -18.92
C SER A 154 -24.93 13.30 -17.99
N SER A 155 -25.99 12.67 -18.51
CA SER A 155 -26.93 11.89 -17.70
C SER A 155 -26.30 10.66 -17.05
N GLN A 156 -25.29 10.05 -17.68
CA GLN A 156 -24.55 8.91 -17.10
C GLN A 156 -23.61 9.39 -15.99
N PHE A 157 -23.03 10.58 -16.12
CA PHE A 157 -22.30 11.20 -15.02
C PHE A 157 -23.23 11.52 -13.85
N ASP A 158 -24.41 12.09 -14.11
CA ASP A 158 -25.41 12.37 -13.08
C ASP A 158 -25.83 11.08 -12.35
N GLU A 159 -26.07 9.99 -13.09
CA GLU A 159 -26.36 8.67 -12.52
C GLU A 159 -25.22 8.17 -11.61
N LEU A 160 -23.96 8.26 -12.07
CA LEU A 160 -22.80 7.89 -11.26
C LEU A 160 -22.75 8.71 -9.96
N PHE A 161 -22.95 10.02 -10.04
CA PHE A 161 -22.98 10.88 -8.86
C PHE A 161 -24.16 10.59 -7.94
N ASP A 162 -25.31 10.20 -8.48
CA ASP A 162 -26.48 9.80 -7.69
C ASP A 162 -26.25 8.48 -6.97
N ILE A 163 -25.54 7.54 -7.61
CA ILE A 163 -25.08 6.31 -6.97
C ILE A 163 -24.11 6.65 -5.84
N LEU A 164 -23.03 7.39 -6.11
CA LEU A 164 -22.03 7.77 -5.09
C LEU A 164 -22.62 8.66 -3.99
N ALA A 165 -23.67 9.43 -4.26
CA ALA A 165 -24.36 10.25 -3.27
C ALA A 165 -25.18 9.43 -2.25
N LYS A 166 -25.25 8.10 -2.42
CA LYS A 166 -25.79 7.17 -1.42
C LYS A 166 -24.77 6.79 -0.34
N LEU A 167 -23.49 7.18 -0.48
CA LEU A 167 -22.51 7.03 0.59
C LEU A 167 -22.93 7.86 1.81
N ASP A 168 -23.02 7.23 2.97
CA ASP A 168 -23.25 7.93 4.23
C ASP A 168 -21.95 8.65 4.65
N HIS A 169 -22.09 9.64 5.54
CA HIS A 169 -20.94 10.33 6.16
C HIS A 169 -19.97 11.03 5.20
N ARG A 170 -20.39 11.39 3.98
CA ARG A 170 -19.52 12.12 3.04
C ARG A 170 -18.96 13.40 3.66
N PHE A 171 -17.64 13.56 3.55
CA PHE A 171 -16.94 14.72 4.07
C PHE A 171 -17.07 15.89 3.09
N LEU A 172 -17.86 16.88 3.48
CA LEU A 172 -18.15 18.05 2.65
C LEU A 172 -17.03 19.10 2.76
N MET A 173 -16.74 19.75 1.63
CA MET A 173 -15.84 20.89 1.63
C MET A 173 -16.53 22.09 2.28
N ARG A 174 -15.90 22.68 3.31
CA ARG A 174 -16.50 23.78 4.09
C ARG A 174 -16.35 25.16 3.41
N ASN A 175 -15.39 25.32 2.50
CA ASN A 175 -15.05 26.58 1.82
C ASN A 175 -15.13 26.43 0.29
N SER A 176 -15.09 27.55 -0.46
CA SER A 176 -15.08 27.56 -1.94
C SER A 176 -13.87 26.80 -2.53
N PRO A 177 -13.99 26.15 -3.71
CA PRO A 177 -12.88 25.46 -4.38
C PRO A 177 -11.62 26.31 -4.63
N ALA A 178 -11.76 27.64 -4.65
CA ALA A 178 -10.65 28.57 -4.85
C ALA A 178 -9.86 28.86 -3.55
N GLU A 179 -10.48 28.66 -2.39
CA GLU A 179 -9.97 29.06 -1.06
C GLU A 179 -9.91 27.87 -0.08
N GLY A 180 -10.35 26.68 -0.54
CA GLY A 180 -10.45 25.47 0.25
C GLY A 180 -9.08 24.92 0.63
N LYS A 181 -8.94 24.56 1.90
CA LYS A 181 -7.84 23.74 2.40
C LYS A 181 -7.81 22.42 1.62
N GLN A 182 -6.65 22.03 1.11
CA GLN A 182 -6.46 20.74 0.42
C GLN A 182 -6.70 19.58 1.38
N VAL A 183 -7.23 18.46 0.88
CA VAL A 183 -7.62 17.28 1.68
C VAL A 183 -6.45 16.76 2.51
N GLN A 184 -5.24 16.69 1.93
CA GLN A 184 -4.07 16.16 2.63
C GLN A 184 -3.61 17.00 3.83
N ASN A 185 -4.08 18.24 3.94
CA ASN A 185 -3.71 19.17 4.99
C ASN A 185 -4.72 19.20 6.14
N TYR A 186 -5.85 18.48 6.04
CA TYR A 186 -6.74 18.31 7.20
C TYR A 186 -6.11 17.33 8.18
N THR A 187 -6.22 17.65 9.45
CA THR A 187 -5.85 16.74 10.53
C THR A 187 -6.85 15.59 10.63
N LEU A 188 -6.42 14.45 11.16
CA LEU A 188 -7.32 13.32 11.38
C LEU A 188 -8.53 13.72 12.25
N ASN A 189 -8.33 14.55 13.28
CA ASN A 189 -9.42 15.03 14.14
C ASN A 189 -10.42 15.94 13.41
N GLU A 190 -10.00 16.66 12.36
CA GLU A 190 -10.94 17.44 11.55
C GLU A 190 -11.90 16.54 10.75
N PHE A 191 -11.50 15.31 10.44
CA PHE A 191 -12.36 14.30 9.83
C PHE A 191 -13.24 13.59 10.85
N ILE A 192 -12.63 13.04 11.91
CA ILE A 192 -13.30 12.03 12.76
C ILE A 192 -13.26 12.35 14.27
N GLY A 193 -12.68 13.47 14.69
CA GLY A 193 -12.45 13.81 16.11
C GLY A 193 -13.72 14.05 16.93
N ASN A 194 -14.86 14.26 16.26
CA ASN A 194 -16.18 14.35 16.89
C ASN A 194 -16.87 12.99 17.04
N LYS A 195 -16.13 11.88 16.90
CA LYS A 195 -16.63 10.51 16.90
C LYS A 195 -17.71 10.30 15.84
N ARG A 196 -17.41 10.75 14.62
CA ARG A 196 -18.22 10.47 13.43
C ARG A 196 -17.32 9.93 12.34
N ALA A 197 -17.84 8.99 11.55
CA ALA A 197 -17.17 8.56 10.34
C ALA A 197 -17.09 9.72 9.33
N ALA A 198 -16.14 9.62 8.41
CA ALA A 198 -15.97 10.55 7.31
C ALA A 198 -15.59 9.79 6.03
N VAL A 199 -16.31 10.04 4.93
CA VAL A 199 -15.99 9.46 3.62
C VAL A 199 -15.58 10.58 2.66
N VAL A 200 -14.30 10.60 2.29
CA VAL A 200 -13.78 11.54 1.28
C VAL A 200 -13.85 10.86 -0.08
N VAL A 201 -14.52 11.50 -1.04
CA VAL A 201 -14.63 10.98 -2.41
C VAL A 201 -13.88 11.93 -3.35
N ILE A 202 -12.73 11.48 -3.85
CA ILE A 202 -11.94 12.19 -4.86
C ILE A 202 -12.36 11.69 -6.24
N ILE A 203 -12.66 12.60 -7.17
CA ILE A 203 -13.11 12.30 -8.53
C ILE A 203 -12.08 12.79 -9.53
N GLU A 204 -11.71 11.95 -10.49
CA GLU A 204 -10.77 12.33 -11.55
C GLU A 204 -11.20 13.59 -12.34
N GLN A 205 -10.22 14.43 -12.65
CA GLN A 205 -10.40 15.78 -13.17
C GLN A 205 -11.25 15.88 -14.44
N HIS A 206 -11.15 14.92 -15.35
CA HIS A 206 -11.88 14.96 -16.61
C HIS A 206 -13.39 14.86 -16.39
N VAL A 207 -13.83 14.00 -15.46
CA VAL A 207 -15.24 13.88 -15.04
C VAL A 207 -15.71 15.12 -14.28
N ALA A 208 -14.87 15.65 -13.41
CA ALA A 208 -15.17 16.87 -12.67
C ALA A 208 -15.32 18.11 -13.56
N LYS A 209 -14.86 18.10 -14.82
CA LYS A 209 -15.10 19.18 -15.79
C LYS A 209 -16.48 19.08 -16.47
N HIS A 210 -16.96 17.85 -16.68
CA HIS A 210 -18.28 17.60 -17.29
C HIS A 210 -19.42 17.91 -16.32
N ALA A 211 -19.22 17.57 -15.05
CA ALA A 211 -20.10 18.04 -13.99
C ALA A 211 -19.77 19.51 -13.69
N LEU A 212 -20.77 20.36 -13.47
CA LEU A 212 -20.53 21.73 -13.03
C LEU A 212 -19.73 21.66 -11.71
N ARG A 213 -18.43 22.03 -11.72
CA ARG A 213 -17.52 21.83 -10.58
C ARG A 213 -18.10 22.26 -9.24
N GLU A 214 -18.85 23.36 -9.23
CA GLU A 214 -19.52 23.84 -8.03
C GLU A 214 -20.65 22.93 -7.53
N SER A 215 -21.40 22.28 -8.43
CA SER A 215 -22.51 21.40 -8.06
C SER A 215 -22.02 20.10 -7.41
N ILE A 216 -20.95 19.49 -7.91
CA ILE A 216 -20.41 18.25 -7.34
C ILE A 216 -19.71 18.48 -6.00
N VAL A 217 -19.04 19.61 -5.84
CA VAL A 217 -18.40 20.01 -4.57
C VAL A 217 -19.45 20.19 -3.48
N LYS A 218 -20.56 20.87 -3.79
CA LYS A 218 -21.70 21.03 -2.84
C LYS A 218 -22.32 19.68 -2.45
N ARG A 219 -22.16 18.64 -3.26
CA ARG A 219 -22.64 17.27 -2.99
C ARG A 219 -21.63 16.40 -2.22
N GLY A 220 -20.43 16.92 -1.93
CA GLY A 220 -19.38 16.23 -1.19
C GLY A 220 -18.36 15.49 -2.06
N PHE A 221 -18.27 15.82 -3.35
CA PHE A 221 -17.30 15.24 -4.25
C PHE A 221 -16.15 16.21 -4.51
N TRP A 222 -14.93 15.76 -4.26
CA TRP A 222 -13.73 16.56 -4.40
C TRP A 222 -13.11 16.26 -5.77
N PRO A 223 -12.93 17.24 -6.66
CA PRO A 223 -12.17 16.99 -7.89
C PRO A 223 -10.72 16.65 -7.54
N SER A 224 -10.03 15.89 -8.39
CA SER A 224 -8.62 15.53 -8.14
C SER A 224 -7.68 16.74 -8.16
N GLU A 225 -8.08 17.82 -8.82
CA GLU A 225 -7.34 19.08 -8.91
C GLU A 225 -8.22 20.32 -8.67
N THR A 226 -7.60 21.36 -8.13
CA THR A 226 -8.14 22.70 -7.99
C THR A 226 -8.32 23.39 -9.33
N LEU A 227 -9.01 24.55 -9.33
CA LEU A 227 -9.12 25.41 -10.52
C LEU A 227 -7.75 25.87 -11.05
N THR A 228 -6.73 25.91 -10.19
CA THR A 228 -5.36 26.30 -10.53
C THR A 228 -4.48 25.13 -10.99
N GLY A 229 -5.04 23.92 -11.13
CA GLY A 229 -4.31 22.72 -11.54
C GLY A 229 -3.49 22.05 -10.44
N LYS A 230 -3.52 22.57 -9.20
CA LYS A 230 -2.90 21.89 -8.04
C LYS A 230 -3.76 20.73 -7.56
N PRO A 231 -3.21 19.59 -7.13
CA PRO A 231 -4.00 18.46 -6.63
C PRO A 231 -4.75 18.81 -5.34
N TYR A 232 -6.00 18.37 -5.19
CA TYR A 232 -6.73 18.45 -3.92
C TYR A 232 -6.30 17.41 -2.90
N LEU A 233 -5.80 16.28 -3.39
CA LEU A 233 -5.20 15.22 -2.62
C LEU A 233 -3.90 14.81 -3.30
N PHE A 234 -2.78 15.05 -2.62
CA PHE A 234 -1.49 14.53 -3.02
C PHE A 234 -0.89 13.77 -1.84
N LEU A 235 -0.91 12.45 -1.95
CA LEU A 235 -0.33 11.54 -0.99
C LEU A 235 0.82 10.79 -1.67
N ARG A 236 1.97 10.74 -1.02
CA ARG A 236 3.13 10.02 -1.57
C ARG A 236 2.90 8.52 -1.41
N ASP A 237 2.67 7.84 -2.51
CA ASP A 237 2.36 6.40 -2.55
C ASP A 237 3.62 5.54 -2.70
N HIS A 238 3.55 4.33 -2.15
CA HIS A 238 4.50 3.25 -2.36
C HIS A 238 3.74 1.94 -2.54
N SER A 239 3.80 1.36 -3.73
CA SER A 239 3.23 0.03 -3.93
C SER A 239 4.18 -1.06 -3.43
N VAL A 240 3.62 -2.10 -2.81
CA VAL A 240 4.34 -3.34 -2.44
C VAL A 240 4.04 -4.51 -3.39
N THR A 241 3.21 -4.28 -4.39
CA THR A 241 2.97 -5.21 -5.52
C THR A 241 3.51 -4.60 -6.82
N ARG A 242 3.43 -5.36 -7.92
CA ARG A 242 3.78 -4.87 -9.25
C ARG A 242 2.63 -5.08 -10.21
N MET A 243 2.49 -4.17 -11.17
CA MET A 243 1.57 -4.37 -12.28
C MET A 243 1.96 -5.59 -13.11
N GLN A 244 0.95 -6.29 -13.63
CA GLN A 244 1.14 -7.39 -14.57
C GLN A 244 1.74 -6.83 -15.87
N SER A 245 2.79 -7.47 -16.40
CA SER A 245 3.31 -7.10 -17.72
C SER A 245 2.40 -7.63 -18.84
N THR A 246 2.47 -7.09 -20.05
CA THR A 246 1.75 -7.63 -21.22
C THR A 246 2.00 -9.12 -21.40
N THR A 247 3.26 -9.57 -21.23
CA THR A 247 3.66 -10.97 -21.32
C THR A 247 3.02 -11.81 -20.21
N ASP A 248 3.01 -11.32 -18.96
CA ASP A 248 2.34 -12.00 -17.85
C ASP A 248 0.83 -12.13 -18.11
N ALA A 249 0.19 -11.07 -18.64
CA ALA A 249 -1.23 -11.06 -18.97
C ALA A 249 -1.58 -12.09 -20.05
N ILE A 250 -0.77 -12.16 -21.12
CA ILE A 250 -0.91 -13.17 -22.17
C ILE A 250 -0.77 -14.59 -21.59
N HIS A 251 0.29 -14.85 -20.81
CA HIS A 251 0.47 -16.16 -20.19
C HIS A 251 -0.68 -16.53 -19.26
N SER A 252 -1.14 -15.60 -18.43
CA SER A 252 -2.28 -15.86 -17.54
C SER A 252 -3.58 -16.13 -18.30
N THR A 253 -3.72 -15.62 -19.52
CA THR A 253 -4.90 -15.85 -20.38
C THR A 253 -4.81 -17.19 -21.11
N ILE A 254 -3.61 -17.60 -21.55
CA ILE A 254 -3.36 -18.85 -22.30
C ILE A 254 -3.28 -20.08 -21.38
N ASP A 255 -2.82 -19.93 -20.14
CA ASP A 255 -2.74 -20.99 -19.12
C ASP A 255 -4.14 -21.56 -18.73
N PHE A 256 -5.21 -21.00 -19.28
CA PHE A 256 -6.57 -21.53 -19.25
C PHE A 256 -6.70 -22.97 -19.81
N PHE A 257 -5.79 -23.43 -20.67
CA PHE A 257 -5.75 -24.82 -21.16
C PHE A 257 -4.89 -25.77 -20.29
N GLY A 258 -4.32 -25.29 -19.19
CA GLY A 258 -3.57 -26.08 -18.21
C GLY A 258 -4.50 -26.84 -17.25
N VAL A 259 -4.92 -28.04 -17.65
CA VAL A 259 -5.99 -28.83 -17.01
C VAL A 259 -5.75 -29.24 -15.53
N PHE A 260 -4.57 -29.03 -14.92
CA PHE A 260 -4.34 -29.36 -13.50
C PHE A 260 -3.24 -28.50 -12.84
N GLY A 261 -3.54 -27.26 -12.46
CA GLY A 261 -2.64 -26.44 -11.64
C GLY A 261 -3.04 -24.97 -11.59
N GLY A 262 -2.88 -24.31 -10.44
CA GLY A 262 -3.18 -22.88 -10.30
C GLY A 262 -2.32 -22.00 -11.23
N ASN A 263 -2.91 -20.93 -11.77
CA ASN A 263 -2.26 -20.01 -12.70
C ASN A 263 -1.23 -19.12 -11.98
N SER A 264 0.01 -19.59 -11.93
CA SER A 264 1.15 -18.89 -11.30
C SER A 264 1.44 -17.49 -11.87
N LYS A 265 0.83 -17.15 -13.01
CA LYS A 265 0.95 -15.86 -13.70
C LYS A 265 -0.27 -14.96 -13.51
N SER A 266 -1.27 -15.40 -12.74
CA SER A 266 -2.40 -14.54 -12.38
C SER A 266 -1.93 -13.31 -11.60
N VAL A 267 -2.68 -12.21 -11.68
CA VAL A 267 -2.40 -10.97 -10.93
C VAL A 267 -2.25 -11.27 -9.43
N LEU A 268 -3.15 -12.08 -8.87
CA LEU A 268 -3.08 -12.50 -7.46
C LEU A 268 -1.83 -13.32 -7.16
N SER A 269 -1.45 -14.30 -7.98
CA SER A 269 -0.22 -15.09 -7.75
C SER A 269 1.05 -14.24 -7.85
N LEU A 270 1.08 -13.30 -8.79
CA LEU A 270 2.19 -12.35 -8.94
C LEU A 270 2.27 -11.39 -7.75
N ALA A 271 1.12 -10.89 -7.28
CA ALA A 271 1.04 -10.07 -6.09
C ALA A 271 1.55 -10.83 -4.87
N GLU A 272 1.15 -12.09 -4.67
CA GLU A 272 1.64 -12.93 -3.57
C GLU A 272 3.17 -13.10 -3.60
N ALA A 273 3.72 -13.41 -4.77
CA ALA A 273 5.16 -13.57 -4.94
C ALA A 273 5.92 -12.27 -4.65
N GLU A 274 5.42 -11.14 -5.13
CA GLU A 274 6.03 -9.84 -4.88
C GLU A 274 5.93 -9.42 -3.41
N GLN A 275 4.77 -9.64 -2.77
CA GLN A 275 4.60 -9.43 -1.33
C GLN A 275 5.62 -10.25 -0.52
N ARG A 276 5.75 -11.55 -0.78
CA ARG A 276 6.73 -12.42 -0.10
C ARG A 276 8.16 -11.91 -0.25
N LYS A 277 8.51 -11.42 -1.44
CA LYS A 277 9.83 -10.86 -1.74
C LYS A 277 10.09 -9.53 -1.05
N ARG A 278 9.08 -8.65 -0.99
CA ARG A 278 9.26 -7.25 -0.56
C ARG A 278 8.99 -7.00 0.92
N PHE A 279 8.08 -7.75 1.54
CA PHE A 279 7.67 -7.52 2.94
C PHE A 279 8.83 -7.43 3.94
N PRO A 280 9.87 -8.28 3.88
CA PRO A 280 11.03 -8.15 4.78
C PRO A 280 11.72 -6.78 4.71
N TRP A 281 11.59 -6.09 3.57
CA TRP A 281 12.30 -4.86 3.25
C TRP A 281 11.44 -3.60 3.37
N VAL A 282 10.10 -3.71 3.40
CA VAL A 282 9.19 -2.56 3.33
C VAL A 282 9.55 -1.48 4.35
N LEU A 283 9.71 -1.82 5.63
CA LEU A 283 10.06 -0.83 6.66
C LEU A 283 11.37 -0.11 6.35
N GLN A 284 12.38 -0.83 5.86
CA GLN A 284 13.67 -0.25 5.53
C GLN A 284 13.63 0.54 4.22
N GLU A 285 12.78 0.18 3.25
CA GLU A 285 12.44 0.99 2.08
C GLU A 285 11.80 2.32 2.49
N MET A 286 10.90 2.30 3.48
CA MET A 286 10.26 3.50 4.02
C MET A 286 11.29 4.40 4.71
N ILE A 287 12.16 3.84 5.56
CA ILE A 287 13.24 4.58 6.22
C ILE A 287 14.19 5.22 5.20
N LYS A 288 14.55 4.48 4.15
CA LYS A 288 15.35 5.02 3.03
C LYS A 288 14.67 6.23 2.39
N GLY A 289 13.34 6.24 2.30
CA GLY A 289 12.54 7.33 1.78
C GLY A 289 12.25 8.46 2.77
N GLY A 290 12.90 8.49 3.95
CA GLY A 290 12.67 9.50 4.99
C GLY A 290 11.44 9.24 5.85
N LEU A 291 10.80 8.07 5.72
CA LEU A 291 9.46 7.79 6.23
C LEU A 291 8.42 8.76 5.67
N ASP A 292 8.56 9.27 4.44
CA ASP A 292 7.67 10.31 3.89
C ASP A 292 6.44 9.78 3.13
N PHE A 293 6.28 8.45 3.01
CA PHE A 293 5.17 7.84 2.27
C PHE A 293 3.86 7.91 3.04
N SER A 294 2.85 8.58 2.51
CA SER A 294 1.54 8.74 3.13
C SER A 294 0.60 7.57 2.83
N VAL A 295 0.93 6.74 1.84
CA VAL A 295 0.12 5.59 1.44
C VAL A 295 1.04 4.43 1.10
N ILE A 296 0.65 3.22 1.48
CA ILE A 296 1.21 1.98 0.94
C ILE A 296 0.09 1.22 0.25
N SER A 297 0.24 0.99 -1.06
CA SER A 297 -0.77 0.34 -1.89
C SER A 297 -0.42 -1.13 -2.14
N MET A 298 -1.44 -1.99 -2.18
CA MET A 298 -1.24 -3.43 -2.32
C MET A 298 -2.41 -4.10 -3.05
N ASP A 299 -2.09 -4.99 -3.98
CA ASP A 299 -3.00 -6.03 -4.48
C ASP A 299 -3.04 -7.23 -3.52
N ARG A 300 -4.11 -8.02 -3.52
CA ARG A 300 -4.26 -9.25 -2.72
C ARG A 300 -4.12 -9.01 -1.22
N ILE A 301 -5.00 -8.16 -0.68
CA ILE A 301 -5.13 -7.95 0.77
C ILE A 301 -5.85 -9.14 1.42
N GLU A 302 -5.15 -9.86 2.30
CA GLU A 302 -5.69 -11.05 2.99
C GLU A 302 -5.49 -11.08 4.50
N THR A 303 -4.48 -10.35 4.99
CA THR A 303 -4.06 -10.30 6.38
C THR A 303 -3.85 -8.83 6.80
N PRO A 304 -3.74 -8.53 8.10
CA PRO A 304 -3.48 -7.17 8.59
C PRO A 304 -2.02 -6.72 8.37
N ASP A 305 -1.23 -7.39 7.54
CA ASP A 305 0.19 -7.07 7.31
C ASP A 305 0.37 -5.62 6.80
N LEU A 306 -0.42 -5.22 5.80
CA LEU A 306 -0.37 -3.86 5.26
C LEU A 306 -0.67 -2.81 6.32
N PHE A 307 -1.74 -3.03 7.10
CA PHE A 307 -2.11 -2.17 8.21
C PHE A 307 -1.01 -2.12 9.28
N THR A 308 -0.37 -3.25 9.60
CA THR A 308 0.73 -3.34 10.55
C THR A 308 1.91 -2.46 10.16
N PHE A 309 2.30 -2.45 8.87
CA PHE A 309 3.33 -1.53 8.36
C PHE A 309 2.91 -0.07 8.51
N CYS A 310 1.74 0.28 8.00
CA CYS A 310 1.24 1.65 7.97
C CYS A 310 1.11 2.26 9.36
N LEU A 311 0.62 1.50 10.34
CA LEU A 311 0.52 1.95 11.73
C LEU A 311 1.90 2.17 12.35
N ALA A 312 2.83 1.23 12.17
CA ALA A 312 4.19 1.36 12.70
C ALA A 312 4.89 2.61 12.15
N ILE A 313 4.78 2.86 10.83
CA ILE A 313 5.37 4.03 10.15
C ILE A 313 4.77 5.32 10.69
N SER A 314 3.43 5.39 10.79
CA SER A 314 2.72 6.58 11.28
C SER A 314 3.16 6.96 12.68
N LEU A 315 3.30 5.98 13.58
CA LEU A 315 3.73 6.22 14.96
C LEU A 315 5.23 6.53 15.05
N LYS A 316 6.08 5.90 14.22
CA LYS A 316 7.52 6.11 14.27
C LYS A 316 7.92 7.55 13.97
N ARG A 317 7.24 8.21 13.03
CA ARG A 317 7.45 9.63 12.66
C ARG A 317 7.50 10.57 13.88
N TYR A 318 6.77 10.24 14.94
CA TYR A 318 6.57 11.11 16.10
C TYR A 318 6.98 10.45 17.42
N SER A 319 7.75 9.37 17.34
CA SER A 319 8.17 8.57 18.49
C SER A 319 9.28 9.21 19.32
N ASN A 320 9.91 10.30 18.87
CA ASN A 320 11.11 10.89 19.46
C ASN A 320 12.23 9.86 19.69
N GLY A 321 12.45 9.00 18.70
CA GLY A 321 13.48 7.97 18.70
C GLY A 321 13.13 6.69 19.46
N ARG A 322 11.96 6.62 20.11
CA ARG A 322 11.50 5.40 20.79
C ARG A 322 11.33 4.24 19.81
N THR A 323 11.48 3.04 20.35
CA THR A 323 11.12 1.79 19.69
C THR A 323 9.61 1.72 19.52
N ILE A 324 9.15 1.48 18.29
CA ILE A 324 7.75 1.21 17.96
C ILE A 324 7.66 -0.24 17.52
N ALA A 325 6.80 -1.02 18.17
CA ALA A 325 6.47 -2.38 17.78
C ALA A 325 4.95 -2.50 17.59
N VAL A 326 4.53 -3.08 16.46
CA VAL A 326 3.13 -3.33 16.12
C VAL A 326 2.99 -4.79 15.76
N TYR A 327 2.02 -5.49 16.36
CA TYR A 327 1.73 -6.90 16.11
C TYR A 327 0.27 -7.10 15.74
N GLY A 328 0.00 -7.64 14.54
CA GLY A 328 -1.36 -7.82 14.04
C GLY A 328 -2.15 -6.51 14.03
N GLY A 329 -1.51 -5.39 13.70
CA GLY A 329 -2.14 -4.07 13.75
C GLY A 329 -2.38 -3.48 15.14
N THR A 330 -1.87 -4.10 16.20
CA THR A 330 -1.98 -3.59 17.58
C THR A 330 -0.62 -3.09 18.06
N VAL A 331 -0.58 -1.87 18.60
CA VAL A 331 0.65 -1.30 19.16
C VAL A 331 1.01 -2.01 20.46
N ILE A 332 2.27 -2.42 20.57
CA ILE A 332 2.78 -3.04 21.80
C ILE A 332 3.13 -1.95 22.80
N THR A 333 2.35 -1.86 23.88
CA THR A 333 2.54 -0.88 24.96
C THR A 333 3.05 -1.52 26.27
N ASN A 334 3.11 -2.86 26.34
CA ASN A 334 3.65 -3.57 27.49
C ASN A 334 5.16 -3.28 27.63
N SER A 335 5.54 -2.60 28.71
CA SER A 335 6.92 -2.16 28.95
C SER A 335 7.91 -3.32 29.07
N ARG A 336 7.48 -4.48 29.56
CA ARG A 336 8.33 -5.68 29.61
C ARG A 336 8.66 -6.19 28.21
N VAL A 337 7.65 -6.34 27.36
CA VAL A 337 7.84 -6.78 25.97
C VAL A 337 8.73 -5.82 25.19
N ILE A 338 8.53 -4.50 25.36
CA ILE A 338 9.40 -3.49 24.74
C ILE A 338 10.84 -3.60 25.27
N SER A 339 11.03 -3.78 26.59
CA SER A 339 12.35 -3.97 27.17
C SER A 339 13.06 -5.21 26.62
N ASP A 340 12.33 -6.31 26.44
CA ASP A 340 12.87 -7.56 25.89
C ASP A 340 13.28 -7.39 24.41
N ILE A 341 12.49 -6.66 23.62
CA ILE A 341 12.85 -6.29 22.23
C ILE A 341 14.10 -5.41 22.21
N GLU A 342 14.16 -4.39 23.07
CA GLU A 342 15.32 -3.48 23.14
C GLU A 342 16.58 -4.20 23.62
N GLU A 343 16.46 -5.17 24.52
CA GLU A 343 17.55 -6.04 24.90
C GLU A 343 18.02 -6.92 23.73
N ALA A 344 17.09 -7.48 22.96
CA ALA A 344 17.42 -8.24 21.76
C ALA A 344 18.14 -7.37 20.71
N ILE A 345 17.70 -6.12 20.52
CA ILE A 345 18.37 -5.14 19.65
C ILE A 345 19.80 -4.86 20.14
N ARG A 346 19.98 -4.49 21.42
CA ARG A 346 21.29 -4.15 21.99
C ARG A 346 22.28 -5.30 21.89
N ASN A 347 21.80 -6.52 22.15
CA ASN A 347 22.62 -7.72 22.12
C ASN A 347 22.73 -8.36 20.73
N GLY A 348 22.03 -7.83 19.73
CA GLY A 348 21.88 -8.44 18.40
C GLY A 348 21.46 -9.90 18.47
N LYS A 349 20.29 -10.15 19.06
CA LYS A 349 19.68 -11.49 19.12
C LYS A 349 18.38 -11.50 18.31
N PRO A 350 18.04 -12.63 17.68
CA PRO A 350 16.72 -12.76 17.08
C PRO A 350 15.64 -12.70 18.16
N TYR A 351 14.46 -12.18 17.81
CA TYR A 351 13.31 -12.12 18.70
C TYR A 351 12.11 -12.83 18.07
N ALA A 352 11.62 -13.90 18.71
CA ALA A 352 10.55 -14.72 18.16
C ALA A 352 9.20 -13.97 18.12
N VAL A 353 8.49 -14.10 17.00
CA VAL A 353 7.16 -13.52 16.78
C VAL A 353 6.08 -14.57 16.97
N ASN A 354 5.42 -14.55 18.12
CA ASN A 354 4.35 -15.49 18.45
C ASN A 354 3.42 -14.91 19.53
N ASN A 355 2.28 -15.57 19.72
CA ASN A 355 1.27 -15.26 20.73
C ASN A 355 1.72 -15.41 22.20
N THR A 356 2.90 -15.99 22.45
CA THR A 356 3.47 -16.06 23.81
C THR A 356 4.22 -14.77 24.14
N ASN A 357 5.00 -14.27 23.17
CA ASN A 357 5.78 -13.04 23.29
C ASN A 357 4.92 -11.80 23.05
N PHE A 358 3.83 -11.95 22.29
CA PHE A 358 2.89 -10.89 21.94
C PHE A 358 1.47 -11.34 22.26
N THR A 359 0.58 -10.43 22.67
CA THR A 359 -0.83 -10.81 22.92
C THR A 359 -1.55 -11.12 21.60
N ASP A 360 -2.27 -12.23 21.54
CA ASP A 360 -3.09 -12.57 20.37
C ASP A 360 -4.25 -11.59 20.22
N THR A 361 -4.21 -10.80 19.16
CA THR A 361 -5.22 -9.79 18.84
C THR A 361 -6.17 -10.27 17.74
N TRP A 362 -5.81 -11.35 17.04
CA TRP A 362 -6.59 -11.93 15.95
C TRP A 362 -6.66 -13.45 16.09
N GLN A 363 -7.73 -13.93 16.72
CA GLN A 363 -7.92 -15.37 16.89
C GLN A 363 -8.00 -16.07 15.52
N ASN A 364 -7.13 -17.06 15.31
CA ASN A 364 -7.07 -17.90 14.11
C ASN A 364 -6.76 -17.16 12.79
N MET A 365 -6.18 -15.96 12.85
CA MET A 365 -5.66 -15.28 11.66
C MET A 365 -4.13 -15.15 11.73
N PRO A 366 -3.41 -15.37 10.62
CA PRO A 366 -2.00 -15.04 10.54
C PRO A 366 -1.75 -13.57 10.83
N LYS A 367 -0.83 -13.30 11.76
CA LYS A 367 -0.38 -11.96 12.11
C LYS A 367 1.04 -11.72 11.63
N SER A 368 1.48 -10.47 11.70
CA SER A 368 2.87 -10.09 11.55
C SER A 368 3.27 -9.04 12.57
N CYS A 369 4.57 -8.91 12.78
CA CYS A 369 5.16 -7.90 13.63
C CYS A 369 6.03 -6.96 12.80
N ALA A 370 5.83 -5.66 12.99
CA ALA A 370 6.68 -4.59 12.47
C ALA A 370 7.35 -3.87 13.65
N VAL A 371 8.68 -3.77 13.62
CA VAL A 371 9.46 -3.03 14.63
C VAL A 371 10.32 -1.97 13.95
N LEU A 372 10.15 -0.72 14.38
CA LEU A 372 10.96 0.43 13.98
C LEU A 372 11.69 0.99 15.21
N TYR A 373 13.01 1.11 15.14
CA TYR A 373 13.85 1.43 16.29
C TYR A 373 15.08 2.23 15.88
N ASP A 374 15.68 2.95 16.82
CA ASP A 374 16.93 3.66 16.60
C ASP A 374 18.06 2.90 17.29
N HIS A 375 19.12 2.59 16.54
CA HIS A 375 20.28 1.88 17.04
C HIS A 375 21.53 2.31 16.28
N ASN A 376 22.62 2.58 17.01
CA ASN A 376 23.90 3.07 16.45
C ASN A 376 23.73 4.30 15.55
N GLY A 377 22.95 5.28 16.03
CA GLY A 377 22.70 6.55 15.35
C GLY A 377 21.83 6.47 14.10
N ARG A 378 21.16 5.33 13.86
CA ARG A 378 20.35 5.11 12.64
C ARG A 378 18.99 4.50 13.00
N THR A 379 17.96 4.92 12.29
CA THR A 379 16.65 4.26 12.33
C THR A 379 16.68 2.98 11.47
N LYS A 380 16.13 1.90 12.01
CA LYS A 380 16.10 0.57 11.40
C LYS A 380 14.70 -0.03 11.50
N GLY A 381 14.37 -0.90 10.55
CA GLY A 381 13.10 -1.60 10.50
C GLY A 381 13.29 -3.12 10.41
N ARG A 382 12.49 -3.88 11.15
CA ARG A 382 12.39 -5.34 11.03
C ARG A 382 10.95 -5.78 10.95
N PHE A 383 10.69 -6.76 10.10
CA PHE A 383 9.39 -7.36 9.90
C PHE A 383 9.52 -8.87 9.97
N ALA A 384 8.55 -9.52 10.60
CA ALA A 384 8.45 -10.98 10.61
C ALA A 384 6.99 -11.39 10.75
N ARG A 385 6.62 -12.51 10.12
CA ARG A 385 5.30 -13.11 10.31
C ARG A 385 5.26 -13.90 11.61
N GLU A 386 4.06 -14.14 12.12
CA GLU A 386 3.85 -15.06 13.24
C GLU A 386 4.45 -16.44 12.94
N GLY A 387 5.20 -16.98 13.90
CA GLY A 387 5.98 -18.20 13.76
C GLY A 387 7.44 -17.97 13.35
N ASP A 388 7.83 -16.76 12.99
CA ASP A 388 9.18 -16.40 12.53
C ASP A 388 9.92 -15.50 13.54
N TYR A 389 11.07 -14.94 13.15
CA TYR A 389 11.93 -14.12 14.00
C TYR A 389 12.18 -12.73 13.43
N LEU A 390 12.18 -11.73 14.31
CA LEU A 390 12.78 -10.43 14.02
C LEU A 390 14.30 -10.57 14.11
N HIS A 391 14.96 -10.55 12.95
CA HIS A 391 16.41 -10.75 12.84
C HIS A 391 17.21 -9.49 13.19
N PHE A 392 17.32 -9.16 14.49
CA PHE A 392 18.14 -8.04 14.97
C PHE A 392 19.64 -8.36 15.01
N GLU A 393 20.00 -9.64 15.00
CA GLU A 393 21.37 -10.12 14.89
C GLU A 393 21.99 -9.77 13.55
N GLN A 394 21.20 -9.81 12.46
CA GLN A 394 21.63 -9.45 11.12
C GLN A 394 21.68 -7.92 10.97
N ASP A 395 22.86 -7.36 10.73
CA ASP A 395 23.02 -5.91 10.71
C ASP A 395 24.27 -5.44 9.94
N ILE A 396 24.18 -4.25 9.34
CA ILE A 396 25.34 -3.50 8.83
C ILE A 396 25.65 -2.40 9.85
N LEU A 397 26.82 -2.50 10.49
CA LEU A 397 27.20 -1.65 11.62
C LEU A 397 27.91 -0.38 11.16
N SER A 398 28.86 -0.51 10.23
CA SER A 398 29.59 0.62 9.67
C SER A 398 30.11 0.31 8.27
N VAL A 399 30.27 1.36 7.45
CA VAL A 399 30.96 1.29 6.16
C VAL A 399 31.86 2.50 6.07
N ARG A 400 33.17 2.29 6.01
CA ARG A 400 34.14 3.37 5.76
C ARG A 400 34.68 3.24 4.34
N TYR A 401 34.69 4.34 3.61
CA TYR A 401 35.21 4.41 2.25
C TYR A 401 36.08 5.65 2.10
N GLY A 402 37.36 5.46 1.74
CA GLY A 402 38.35 6.55 1.80
C GLY A 402 38.51 7.12 3.22
N GLY A 403 38.38 6.27 4.24
CA GLY A 403 38.45 6.68 5.66
C GLY A 403 37.22 7.39 6.23
N LYS A 404 36.22 7.74 5.41
CA LYS A 404 34.98 8.43 5.82
C LYS A 404 33.84 7.43 6.05
N ASP A 405 32.99 7.64 7.05
CA ASP A 405 31.74 6.88 7.19
C ASP A 405 30.77 7.27 6.06
N VAL A 406 30.34 6.31 5.27
CA VAL A 406 29.45 6.51 4.11
C VAL A 406 28.12 5.76 4.26
N LEU A 407 27.87 5.13 5.42
CA LEU A 407 26.68 4.30 5.63
C LEU A 407 25.42 5.15 5.81
N THR A 408 24.79 5.47 4.69
CA THR A 408 23.45 6.08 4.59
C THR A 408 22.34 5.03 4.70
N ASN A 409 21.08 5.42 4.97
CA ASN A 409 19.93 4.49 4.96
C ASN A 409 19.76 3.78 3.60
N LYS A 410 20.08 4.47 2.49
CA LYS A 410 20.04 3.90 1.14
C LYS A 410 21.10 2.82 0.96
N LEU A 411 22.33 3.07 1.42
CA LEU A 411 23.42 2.09 1.35
C LEU A 411 23.16 0.92 2.32
N TYR A 412 22.69 1.19 3.53
CA TYR A 412 22.30 0.19 4.52
C TYR A 412 21.33 -0.83 3.94
N LEU A 413 20.22 -0.38 3.33
CA LEU A 413 19.23 -1.26 2.71
C LEU A 413 19.88 -2.15 1.63
N LYS A 414 20.68 -1.56 0.73
CA LYS A 414 21.31 -2.29 -0.36
C LYS A 414 22.26 -3.38 0.14
N LEU A 415 23.10 -3.07 1.12
CA LEU A 415 24.05 -4.01 1.70
C LEU A 415 23.32 -5.10 2.52
N LEU A 416 22.26 -4.74 3.25
CA LEU A 416 21.45 -5.70 3.98
C LEU A 416 20.76 -6.70 3.03
N MET A 417 20.19 -6.23 1.92
CA MET A 417 19.60 -7.09 0.88
C MET A 417 20.66 -7.98 0.22
N ALA A 418 21.83 -7.43 -0.13
CA ALA A 418 22.91 -8.21 -0.72
C ALA A 418 23.41 -9.30 0.25
N MET A 419 23.50 -8.99 1.54
CA MET A 419 23.87 -9.94 2.57
C MET A 419 22.85 -11.08 2.70
N GLU A 420 21.56 -10.76 2.75
CA GLU A 420 20.49 -11.76 2.85
C GLU A 420 20.39 -12.66 1.62
N ASN A 421 20.46 -12.05 0.44
CA ASN A 421 20.38 -12.77 -0.83
C ASN A 421 21.70 -13.50 -1.20
N LYS A 422 22.75 -13.35 -0.38
CA LYS A 422 24.11 -13.87 -0.65
C LYS A 422 24.67 -13.38 -1.99
N GLU A 423 24.33 -12.14 -2.35
CA GLU A 423 24.76 -11.48 -3.58
C GLU A 423 26.05 -10.68 -3.34
N GLY A 424 26.88 -10.60 -4.38
CA GLY A 424 28.06 -9.74 -4.35
C GLY A 424 27.67 -8.27 -4.47
N TYR A 425 28.25 -7.39 -3.66
CA TYR A 425 28.05 -5.95 -3.75
C TYR A 425 29.33 -5.25 -4.24
N PRO A 426 29.31 -4.53 -5.39
CA PRO A 426 30.50 -3.87 -5.91
C PRO A 426 30.97 -2.74 -4.98
N THR A 427 32.28 -2.49 -4.91
CA THR A 427 32.89 -1.39 -4.13
C THR A 427 33.36 -0.25 -5.03
N THR A 428 32.43 0.38 -5.76
CA THR A 428 32.70 1.54 -6.62
C THR A 428 32.25 2.85 -5.98
N ASN A 429 32.75 3.99 -6.48
CA ASN A 429 32.28 5.32 -6.06
C ASN A 429 30.75 5.46 -6.18
N GLU A 430 30.15 4.96 -7.25
CA GLU A 430 28.69 5.00 -7.47
C GLU A 430 27.91 4.15 -6.47
N SER A 431 28.48 2.99 -6.09
CA SER A 431 27.81 2.04 -5.21
C SER A 431 27.92 2.38 -3.72
N LEU A 432 29.05 2.96 -3.28
CA LEU A 432 29.37 3.23 -1.88
C LEU A 432 29.26 4.71 -1.49
N SER A 433 29.43 5.63 -2.43
CA SER A 433 29.38 7.07 -2.17
C SER A 433 28.38 7.77 -3.09
N PRO A 434 27.07 7.60 -2.85
CA PRO A 434 26.03 8.25 -3.66
C PRO A 434 26.06 9.80 -3.59
N GLN A 435 26.86 10.37 -2.68
CA GLN A 435 27.06 11.82 -2.53
C GLN A 435 28.30 12.34 -3.30
N GLY A 436 29.00 11.46 -4.02
CA GLY A 436 30.18 11.79 -4.82
C GLY A 436 31.45 11.12 -4.32
N ASP A 437 32.45 11.06 -5.19
CA ASP A 437 33.77 10.49 -4.88
C ASP A 437 34.42 11.26 -3.70
N PRO A 438 34.70 10.61 -2.56
CA PRO A 438 35.24 11.30 -1.39
C PRO A 438 36.66 11.83 -1.61
N ASP A 439 37.43 11.27 -2.55
CA ASP A 439 38.79 11.66 -2.92
C ASP A 439 39.01 11.39 -4.42
N LYS A 440 38.65 12.38 -5.25
CA LYS A 440 38.56 12.24 -6.71
C LYS A 440 39.88 11.78 -7.33
N GLY A 441 39.82 10.65 -8.04
CA GLY A 441 40.96 10.10 -8.79
C GLY A 441 41.95 9.28 -7.96
N VAL A 442 41.66 9.02 -6.68
CA VAL A 442 42.46 8.17 -5.81
C VAL A 442 41.73 6.84 -5.56
N VAL A 443 42.44 5.71 -5.72
CA VAL A 443 41.89 4.38 -5.36
C VAL A 443 41.70 4.31 -3.86
N LYS A 444 40.48 3.99 -3.41
CA LYS A 444 40.14 3.97 -1.99
C LYS A 444 40.19 2.59 -1.38
N THR A 445 40.37 2.56 -0.08
CA THR A 445 40.07 1.40 0.75
C THR A 445 38.63 1.50 1.27
N CYS A 446 37.97 0.36 1.32
CA CYS A 446 36.67 0.18 1.93
C CYS A 446 36.81 -0.77 3.12
N SER A 447 36.24 -0.41 4.28
CA SER A 447 36.04 -1.34 5.38
C SER A 447 34.57 -1.43 5.73
N ILE A 448 34.08 -2.64 5.96
CA ILE A 448 32.69 -2.90 6.37
C ILE A 448 32.68 -3.75 7.63
N SER A 449 31.85 -3.34 8.59
CA SER A 449 31.55 -4.10 9.79
C SER A 449 30.09 -4.54 9.75
N PHE A 450 29.84 -5.84 9.90
CA PHE A 450 28.51 -6.41 9.81
C PHE A 450 28.37 -7.68 10.66
N ARG A 451 27.11 -8.09 10.87
CA ARG A 451 26.75 -9.37 11.49
C ARG A 451 25.78 -10.10 10.57
N ARG A 452 25.98 -11.40 10.40
CA ARG A 452 25.06 -12.26 9.64
C ARG A 452 24.04 -12.92 10.57
N SER A 453 22.95 -13.43 9.98
CA SER A 453 22.01 -14.24 10.72
C SER A 453 22.71 -15.46 11.34
N ASN A 454 22.37 -15.77 12.59
CA ASN A 454 22.91 -16.87 13.39
C ASN A 454 24.41 -16.79 13.73
N GLU A 455 25.10 -15.69 13.40
CA GLU A 455 26.49 -15.47 13.79
C GLU A 455 26.55 -14.45 14.94
N ARG A 456 27.31 -14.77 16.00
CA ARG A 456 27.42 -13.89 17.18
C ARG A 456 28.47 -12.79 16.99
N ASP A 457 29.49 -13.06 16.20
CA ASP A 457 30.64 -12.21 16.09
C ASP A 457 30.45 -11.17 14.99
N VAL A 458 30.92 -9.96 15.28
CA VAL A 458 31.02 -8.90 14.27
C VAL A 458 32.13 -9.27 13.30
N GLN A 459 31.80 -9.36 12.02
CA GLN A 459 32.78 -9.50 10.96
C GLN A 459 33.26 -8.12 10.52
N GLU A 460 34.57 -7.98 10.35
CA GLU A 460 35.18 -6.83 9.70
C GLU A 460 35.92 -7.29 8.45
N LYS A 461 35.62 -6.67 7.30
CA LYS A 461 36.25 -6.99 6.02
C LYS A 461 36.78 -5.71 5.38
N ASN A 462 37.97 -5.81 4.79
CA ASN A 462 38.63 -4.74 4.06
C ASN A 462 38.68 -5.08 2.57
N PHE A 463 38.41 -4.09 1.73
CA PHE A 463 38.36 -4.20 0.28
C PHE A 463 39.06 -2.99 -0.36
N ARG A 464 39.46 -3.13 -1.61
CA ARG A 464 39.87 -2.01 -2.47
C ARG A 464 38.69 -1.58 -3.33
N GLU A 465 38.73 -0.34 -3.77
CA GLU A 465 37.82 0.15 -4.81
C GLU A 465 37.90 -0.72 -6.06
N GLY A 466 36.74 -1.19 -6.54
CA GLY A 466 36.62 -2.11 -7.67
C GLY A 466 36.47 -3.60 -7.28
N ASP A 467 36.67 -3.95 -6.02
CA ASP A 467 36.37 -5.28 -5.50
C ASP A 467 34.84 -5.55 -5.42
N VAL A 468 34.50 -6.79 -5.02
CA VAL A 468 33.13 -7.21 -4.73
C VAL A 468 33.05 -7.72 -3.29
N ILE A 469 32.23 -7.08 -2.47
CA ILE A 469 31.90 -7.54 -1.12
C ILE A 469 31.11 -8.84 -1.27
N ARG A 470 31.65 -9.91 -0.71
CA ARG A 470 30.93 -11.17 -0.52
C ARG A 470 30.64 -11.32 0.95
N PHE A 471 29.36 -11.17 1.30
CA PHE A 471 28.92 -11.11 2.68
C PHE A 471 29.26 -12.37 3.41
#